data_AF-A0A973CIM4-F1
#
_entry.id   AF-A0A973CIM4-F1
#
_cell.length_a   1.000
_cell.length_b   1.000
_cell.length_c   1.000
_cell.angle_alpha   90.00
_cell.angle_beta   90.00
_cell.angle_gamma   90.00
#
_symmetry.space_group_name_H-M   'P 1'
#
loop_
_entity.id
_entity.type
_entity.pdbx_description
1 polymer ?
#
loop_
_entity_poly.entity_id
_entity_poly.type
_entity_poly.pdbx_seq_one_letter_code
_entity_poly.pdbx_strand_id
1 'polypeptide(L)'
;MSLFRRKPKPLIMCYYGNPVLKKKSKEIPSISKDICTFAERMIVTMDEHDGIGLAAPQVGRNINMFVVSVPMPGEDENPPTSPGELALIPQMPVVMRN
;
A
#
# COMPACT_ATOMS: atom_id res chain seq x y z
N MET A 1 -6.13 22.86 -19.43
CA MET A 1 -5.74 21.50 -19.01
C MET A 1 -5.96 21.41 -17.50
N SER A 2 -6.80 20.49 -17.04
CA SER A 2 -7.38 20.52 -15.67
C SER A 2 -6.30 20.46 -14.58
N LEU A 3 -6.16 21.55 -13.82
CA LEU A 3 -5.07 21.83 -12.90
C LEU A 3 -5.34 21.43 -11.44
N PHE A 4 -6.38 20.63 -11.16
CA PHE A 4 -6.68 20.19 -9.79
C PHE A 4 -7.23 18.75 -9.77
N ARG A 5 -6.35 17.74 -9.81
CA ARG A 5 -6.71 16.38 -9.38
C ARG A 5 -6.84 16.42 -7.85
N ARG A 6 -8.07 16.31 -7.32
CA ARG A 6 -8.29 16.23 -5.87
C ARG A 6 -7.53 15.04 -5.30
N LYS A 7 -6.76 15.24 -4.22
CA LYS A 7 -6.08 14.15 -3.51
C LYS A 7 -7.12 13.13 -3.00
N PRO A 8 -6.86 11.81 -3.11
CA PRO A 8 -7.75 10.78 -2.57
C PRO A 8 -7.98 10.96 -1.06
N LYS A 9 -9.19 10.65 -0.57
CA LYS A 9 -9.50 10.71 0.85
C LYS A 9 -8.85 9.52 1.61
N PRO A 10 -8.13 9.77 2.71
CA PRO A 10 -7.54 8.74 3.56
C PRO A 10 -8.57 7.74 4.11
N LEU A 11 -8.07 6.59 4.54
CA LEU A 11 -8.82 5.50 5.14
C LEU A 11 -8.65 5.51 6.67
N ILE A 12 -9.61 4.92 7.38
CA ILE A 12 -9.56 4.82 8.85
C ILE A 12 -8.79 3.57 9.23
N MET A 13 -7.79 3.74 10.09
CA MET A 13 -6.97 2.65 10.59
C MET A 13 -7.72 1.77 11.61
N CYS A 14 -7.49 0.47 11.51
CA CYS A 14 -7.88 -0.55 12.46
C CYS A 14 -6.66 -0.91 13.31
N TYR A 15 -6.80 -0.76 14.62
CA TYR A 15 -5.73 -1.05 15.58
C TYR A 15 -5.89 -2.42 16.22
N TYR A 16 -4.89 -2.81 17.00
CA TYR A 16 -4.87 -4.05 17.77
C TYR A 16 -6.19 -4.30 18.49
N GLY A 17 -6.68 -5.54 18.44
CA GLY A 17 -7.98 -5.93 18.97
C GLY A 17 -9.12 -5.91 17.95
N ASN A 18 -9.00 -5.19 16.83
CA ASN A 18 -10.02 -5.22 15.79
C ASN A 18 -10.12 -6.64 15.15
N PRO A 19 -11.32 -7.26 15.12
CA PRO A 19 -11.50 -8.62 14.61
C PRO A 19 -11.12 -8.79 13.14
N VAL A 20 -11.11 -7.72 12.34
CA VAL A 20 -10.69 -7.80 10.93
C VAL A 20 -9.22 -8.22 10.78
N LEU A 21 -8.37 -7.85 11.75
CA LEU A 21 -6.93 -8.13 11.73
C LEU A 21 -6.59 -9.59 12.03
N LYS A 22 -7.56 -10.37 12.52
CA LYS A 22 -7.41 -11.80 12.83
C LYS A 22 -7.95 -12.72 11.73
N LYS A 23 -8.59 -12.16 10.71
CA LYS A 23 -9.22 -12.94 9.63
C LYS A 23 -8.22 -13.14 8.50
N LYS A 24 -8.28 -14.31 7.85
CA LYS A 24 -7.57 -14.54 6.60
C LYS A 24 -8.17 -13.64 5.51
N SER A 25 -7.31 -12.94 4.77
CA SER A 25 -7.70 -12.09 3.65
C SER A 25 -8.34 -12.90 2.53
N LYS A 26 -9.38 -12.32 1.91
CA LYS A 26 -10.05 -12.92 0.75
C LYS A 26 -9.32 -12.57 -0.54
N GLU A 27 -9.28 -13.50 -1.48
CA GLU A 27 -8.76 -13.23 -2.82
C GLU A 27 -9.54 -12.12 -3.51
N ILE A 28 -8.84 -11.35 -4.35
CA ILE A 28 -9.43 -10.35 -5.22
C ILE A 28 -9.71 -11.05 -6.55
N PRO A 29 -10.94 -11.11 -7.08
CA PRO A 29 -11.17 -11.85 -8.34
C PRO A 29 -10.57 -11.12 -9.54
N SER A 30 -10.65 -9.79 -9.58
CA SER A 30 -10.18 -8.96 -10.69
C SER A 30 -9.74 -7.58 -10.22
N ILE A 31 -8.80 -6.97 -10.95
CA ILE A 31 -8.37 -5.58 -10.70
C ILE A 31 -9.35 -4.63 -11.39
N SER A 32 -10.39 -4.25 -10.66
CA SER A 32 -11.39 -3.30 -11.12
C SER A 32 -10.99 -1.85 -10.83
N LYS A 33 -11.73 -0.89 -11.41
CA LYS A 33 -11.56 0.54 -11.10
C LYS A 33 -11.74 0.85 -9.60
N ASP A 34 -12.61 0.12 -8.91
CA ASP A 34 -12.79 0.26 -7.46
C ASP A 34 -11.53 -0.19 -6.70
N ILE A 35 -10.92 -1.29 -7.12
CA ILE A 35 -9.67 -1.79 -6.54
C ILE A 35 -8.53 -0.79 -6.75
N CYS A 36 -8.39 -0.22 -7.96
CA CYS A 36 -7.39 0.82 -8.21
C CYS A 36 -7.66 2.07 -7.36
N THR A 37 -8.91 2.52 -7.28
CA THR A 37 -9.29 3.69 -6.46
C THR A 37 -9.01 3.44 -4.98
N PHE A 38 -9.25 2.22 -4.51
CA PHE A 38 -8.95 1.81 -3.14
C PHE A 38 -7.43 1.78 -2.88
N ALA A 39 -6.65 1.26 -3.82
CA ALA A 39 -5.20 1.26 -3.73
C ALA A 39 -4.60 2.68 -3.66
N GLU A 40 -5.11 3.63 -4.47
CA GLU A 40 -4.71 5.04 -4.39
C GLU A 40 -4.96 5.63 -2.99
N ARG A 41 -6.09 5.27 -2.37
CA ARG A 41 -6.41 5.69 -1.00
C ARG A 41 -5.53 5.02 0.05
N MET A 42 -5.14 3.76 -0.16
CA MET A 42 -4.18 3.06 0.71
C MET A 42 -2.80 3.73 0.67
N ILE A 43 -2.31 4.11 -0.52
CA ILE A 43 -1.02 4.82 -0.66
C ILE A 43 -1.04 6.13 0.14
N VAL A 44 -2.08 6.95 -0.06
CA VAL A 44 -2.20 8.23 0.69
C VAL A 44 -2.32 7.98 2.20
N THR A 45 -3.06 6.96 2.62
CA THR A 45 -3.21 6.65 4.06
C THR A 45 -1.88 6.21 4.67
N MET A 46 -1.10 5.40 3.93
CA MET A 46 0.23 4.96 4.35
C MET A 46 1.19 6.14 4.49
N ASP A 47 1.21 7.04 3.50
CA ASP A 47 2.02 8.26 3.49
C ASP A 47 1.67 9.18 4.68
N GLU A 48 0.38 9.39 4.96
CA GLU A 48 -0.08 10.19 6.11
C GLU A 48 0.29 9.62 7.49
N HIS A 49 0.64 8.35 7.56
CA HIS A 49 1.06 7.69 8.80
C HIS A 49 2.58 7.43 8.83
N ASP A 50 3.34 8.05 7.93
CA ASP A 50 4.79 7.85 7.77
C ASP A 50 5.17 6.35 7.68
N GLY A 51 4.32 5.57 7.01
CA GLY A 51 4.41 4.12 6.93
C GLY A 51 5.20 3.61 5.71
N ILE A 52 5.95 2.52 5.90
CA ILE A 52 6.63 1.81 4.79
C ILE A 52 5.68 0.86 4.05
N GLY A 53 4.60 0.42 4.70
CA GLY A 53 3.62 -0.46 4.08
C GLY A 53 2.30 -0.47 4.82
N LEU A 54 1.24 -0.86 4.10
CA LEU A 54 -0.12 -0.92 4.62
C LEU A 54 -0.89 -2.07 3.97
N ALA A 55 -1.43 -2.98 4.78
CA ALA A 55 -2.29 -4.07 4.32
C ALA A 55 -3.77 -3.66 4.36
N ALA A 56 -4.57 -4.11 3.39
CA ALA A 56 -6.00 -3.75 3.31
C ALA A 56 -6.82 -4.05 4.58
N PRO A 57 -6.55 -5.13 5.35
CA PRO A 57 -7.22 -5.35 6.64
C PRO A 57 -6.98 -4.25 7.67
N GLN A 58 -5.81 -3.58 7.66
CA GLN A 58 -5.51 -2.46 8.57
C GLN A 58 -6.39 -1.23 8.33
N VAL A 59 -7.13 -1.19 7.20
CA VAL A 59 -8.11 -0.16 6.89
C VAL A 59 -9.53 -0.72 6.78
N GLY A 60 -9.76 -1.88 7.41
CA GLY A 60 -11.07 -2.52 7.54
C GLY A 60 -11.53 -3.32 6.33
N ARG A 61 -10.75 -3.42 5.24
CA ARG A 61 -11.11 -4.18 4.04
C ARG A 61 -10.34 -5.50 3.99
N ASN A 62 -11.00 -6.60 4.36
CA ASN A 62 -10.37 -7.93 4.43
C ASN A 62 -10.19 -8.59 3.05
N ILE A 63 -9.30 -8.03 2.22
CA ILE A 63 -8.90 -8.53 0.90
C ILE A 63 -7.38 -8.71 0.82
N ASN A 64 -6.91 -9.58 -0.07
CA ASN A 64 -5.51 -9.93 -0.21
C ASN A 64 -4.76 -8.89 -1.06
N MET A 65 -4.55 -7.72 -0.46
CA MET A 65 -3.86 -6.59 -1.07
C MET A 65 -3.08 -5.83 -0.01
N PHE A 66 -1.91 -5.34 -0.40
CA PHE A 66 -1.10 -4.45 0.41
C PHE A 66 -0.35 -3.46 -0.49
N VAL A 67 0.08 -2.35 0.11
CA VAL A 67 0.96 -1.37 -0.51
C VAL A 67 2.28 -1.33 0.25
N VAL A 68 3.38 -1.13 -0.47
CA VAL A 68 4.72 -0.94 0.10
C VAL A 68 5.39 0.22 -0.62
N SER A 69 6.12 1.02 0.14
CA SER A 69 6.98 2.09 -0.35
C SER A 69 8.25 2.13 0.50
N VAL A 70 9.33 1.61 -0.06
CA VAL A 70 10.66 1.70 0.54
C VAL A 70 11.41 2.84 -0.16
N PRO A 71 11.99 3.80 0.58
CA PRO A 71 12.79 4.86 -0.01
C PRO A 71 14.02 4.26 -0.71
N MET A 72 14.52 4.96 -1.73
CA MET A 72 15.81 4.61 -2.33
C MET A 72 16.90 4.81 -1.27
N PRO A 73 17.78 3.82 -1.03
CA PRO A 73 18.87 3.98 -0.09
C PRO A 73 19.81 5.10 -0.54
N GLY A 74 20.32 5.86 0.43
CA GLY A 74 21.34 6.89 0.19
C GLY A 74 22.70 6.31 -0.19
N GLU A 75 23.64 7.17 -0.62
CA GLU A 75 25.01 6.75 -0.98
C GLU A 75 25.77 6.11 0.20
N ASP A 76 25.44 6.51 1.44
CA ASP A 76 26.03 5.99 2.68
C ASP A 76 25.30 4.76 3.26
N GLU A 77 24.21 4.31 2.63
CA GLU A 77 23.42 3.18 3.08
C GLU A 77 23.75 1.89 2.31
N ASN A 78 23.33 0.74 2.85
CA ASN A 78 23.54 -0.53 2.18
C ASN A 78 22.80 -0.54 0.83
N PRO A 79 23.50 -0.78 -0.30
CA PRO A 79 22.84 -0.84 -1.59
C PRO A 79 21.88 -2.03 -1.65
N PRO A 80 20.82 -1.97 -2.48
CA PRO A 80 19.94 -3.10 -2.70
C PRO A 80 20.74 -4.27 -3.29
N THR A 81 20.69 -5.42 -2.64
CA THR A 81 21.50 -6.59 -3.02
C THR A 81 20.67 -7.73 -3.56
N SER A 82 19.40 -7.83 -3.14
CA SER A 82 18.52 -8.89 -3.60
C SER A 82 17.92 -8.56 -4.98
N PRO A 83 17.65 -9.57 -5.82
CA PRO A 83 16.93 -9.37 -7.09
C PRO A 83 15.57 -8.69 -6.90
N GLY A 84 14.90 -8.94 -5.77
CA GLY A 84 13.61 -8.33 -5.45
C GLY A 84 13.73 -6.83 -5.18
N GLU A 85 14.72 -6.40 -4.39
CA GLU A 85 14.97 -4.98 -4.12
C GLU A 85 15.31 -4.22 -5.40
N LEU A 86 16.23 -4.76 -6.22
CA LEU A 86 16.65 -4.14 -7.48
C LEU A 86 15.48 -3.98 -8.46
N ALA A 87 14.56 -4.95 -8.50
CA ALA A 87 13.40 -4.90 -9.38
C ALA A 87 12.31 -3.95 -8.85
N LEU A 88 12.08 -3.91 -7.53
CA LEU A 88 10.90 -3.27 -6.94
C LEU A 88 11.13 -1.85 -6.44
N ILE A 89 12.32 -1.53 -5.89
CA ILE A 89 12.60 -0.19 -5.35
C ILE A 89 12.37 0.92 -6.39
N PRO A 90 12.78 0.78 -7.67
CA PRO A 90 12.51 1.80 -8.68
C PRO A 90 11.02 1.98 -9.02
N GLN A 91 10.17 1.04 -8.61
CA GLN A 91 8.73 1.04 -8.89
C GLN A 91 7.89 1.52 -7.69
N MET A 92 8.52 1.92 -6.58
CA MET A 92 7.82 2.34 -5.37
C MET A 92 7.05 3.67 -5.57
N PRO A 93 5.86 3.83 -4.96
CA PRO A 93 5.13 2.83 -4.19
C PRO A 93 4.52 1.73 -5.08
N VAL A 94 4.62 0.47 -4.64
CA VAL A 94 4.03 -0.69 -5.33
C VAL A 94 2.79 -1.19 -4.59
N VAL A 95 1.74 -1.49 -5.36
CA VAL A 95 0.54 -2.16 -4.88
C VAL A 95 0.63 -3.63 -5.29
N MET A 96 0.56 -4.53 -4.32
CA MET A 96 0.59 -5.96 -4.57
C MET A 96 -0.73 -6.61 -4.20
N ARG A 97 -1.12 -7.57 -5.02
CA ARG A 97 -2.14 -8.56 -4.72
C ARG A 97 -1.43 -9.91 -4.62
N ASN A 98 -1.67 -10.63 -3.53
CA ASN A 98 -1.23 -12.00 -3.36
C ASN A 98 -2.37 -13.00 -3.65
#